data_AF-A0A2G9TWR7-F1
#
_entry.id   AF-A0A2G9TWR7-F1
#
_cell.length_a   1.000
_cell.length_b   1.000
_cell.length_c   1.000
_cell.angle_alpha   90.00
_cell.angle_beta   90.00
_cell.angle_gamma   90.00
#
_symmetry.space_group_name_H-M   'P 1'
#
loop_
_entity.id
_entity.type
_entity.pdbx_description
1 polymer ?
#
loop_
_entity_poly.entity_id
_entity_poly.type
_entity_poly.pdbx_seq_one_letter_code
_entity_poly.pdbx_strand_id
1 'polypeptide(L)'
;KSGHNQMLFVFALIAGATALNILHLADFHLDVDYSVTGDNTHMCHDTTNQTESDFANDPESLLSNDTDSYLGHFGDYMCDSPKPLVVHALDEAKRIFPNPDLIIWTGDNVPHVDGYDWNYVINVMNLTTSLLFSRFPNHTILPTFGNHDYAPANAFDSNSTLYSAMWDLWKGMLDESEQ
;
A
#
# COMPACT_ATOMS: atom_id res chain seq x y z
N LYS A 1 5.32 76.06 3.39
CA LYS A 1 4.59 75.25 2.39
C LYS A 1 5.27 73.88 2.37
N SER A 2 4.67 72.93 3.09
CA SER A 2 5.13 71.56 3.23
C SER A 2 4.66 70.74 2.02
N GLY A 3 5.48 69.80 1.56
CA GLY A 3 5.14 68.86 0.50
C GLY A 3 6.02 67.62 0.59
N HIS A 4 5.70 66.75 1.56
CA HIS A 4 6.22 65.38 1.58
C HIS A 4 5.44 64.54 0.56
N ASN A 5 6.10 64.08 -0.50
CA ASN A 5 5.56 63.07 -1.40
C ASN A 5 5.66 61.70 -0.72
N GLN A 6 4.54 61.17 -0.22
CA GLN A 6 4.43 59.75 0.10
C GLN A 6 4.19 58.98 -1.21
N MET A 7 5.18 58.20 -1.64
CA MET A 7 4.99 57.16 -2.65
C MET A 7 4.30 55.98 -1.97
N LEU A 8 3.03 55.76 -2.31
CA LEU A 8 2.26 54.61 -1.89
C LEU A 8 2.55 53.45 -2.86
N PHE A 9 3.32 52.45 -2.42
CA PHE A 9 3.46 51.19 -3.15
C PHE A 9 2.28 50.28 -2.80
N VAL A 10 1.33 50.15 -3.72
CA VAL A 10 0.25 49.16 -3.63
C VAL A 10 0.77 47.86 -4.23
N PHE A 11 1.21 46.93 -3.38
CA PHE A 11 1.34 45.53 -3.79
C PHE A 11 -0.06 44.94 -3.87
N ALA A 12 -0.57 44.77 -5.09
CA ALA A 12 -1.73 43.92 -5.32
C ALA A 12 -1.31 42.47 -5.06
N LEU A 13 -1.60 41.96 -3.87
CA LEU A 13 -1.66 40.53 -3.60
C LEU A 13 -2.77 39.97 -4.49
N ILE A 14 -2.39 39.41 -5.64
CA ILE A 14 -3.26 38.47 -6.33
C ILE A 14 -3.28 37.25 -5.41
N ALA A 15 -4.27 37.19 -4.52
CA ALA A 15 -4.57 36.01 -3.75
C ALA A 15 -5.13 34.95 -4.71
N GLY A 16 -4.24 34.29 -5.46
CA GLY A 16 -4.57 33.04 -6.11
C GLY A 16 -4.73 32.00 -5.02
N ALA A 17 -5.95 31.50 -4.82
CA ALA A 17 -6.15 30.31 -4.00
C ALA A 17 -5.51 29.13 -4.73
N THR A 18 -4.42 28.60 -4.19
CA THR A 18 -3.83 27.35 -4.68
C THR A 18 -4.70 26.20 -4.21
N ALA A 19 -5.16 25.36 -5.13
CA ALA A 19 -5.88 24.15 -4.76
C ALA A 19 -4.93 23.17 -4.07
N LEU A 20 -5.45 22.42 -3.09
CA LEU A 20 -4.73 21.36 -2.42
C LEU A 20 -4.54 20.18 -3.38
N ASN A 21 -3.32 19.65 -3.41
CA ASN A 21 -2.91 18.52 -4.21
C ASN A 21 -2.82 17.28 -3.30
N ILE A 22 -3.86 16.44 -3.34
CA ILE A 22 -3.93 15.22 -2.51
C ILE A 22 -3.58 14.00 -3.37
N LEU A 23 -2.61 13.20 -2.91
CA LEU A 23 -2.35 11.87 -3.44
C LEU A 23 -3.13 10.85 -2.62
N HIS A 24 -3.98 10.06 -3.26
CA HIS A 24 -4.72 8.97 -2.61
C HIS A 24 -4.17 7.64 -3.10
N LEU A 25 -3.80 6.78 -2.15
CA LEU A 25 -3.28 5.43 -2.36
C LEU A 25 -4.12 4.44 -1.56
N ALA A 26 -4.36 3.26 -2.09
CA ALA A 26 -5.26 2.29 -1.48
C ALA A 26 -5.00 0.88 -2.04
N ASP A 27 -5.45 -0.14 -1.33
CA ASP A 27 -5.66 -1.50 -1.83
C ASP A 27 -4.41 -2.08 -2.51
N PHE A 28 -3.25 -1.95 -1.85
CA PHE A 28 -2.00 -2.46 -2.42
C PHE A 28 -2.04 -3.98 -2.56
N HIS A 29 -2.70 -4.68 -1.62
CA HIS A 29 -2.74 -6.14 -1.53
C HIS A 29 -1.39 -6.76 -1.93
N LEU A 30 -0.34 -6.40 -1.18
CA LEU A 30 1.02 -6.84 -1.43
C LEU A 30 1.14 -8.33 -1.11
N ASP A 31 1.15 -9.14 -2.15
CA ASP A 31 1.44 -10.55 -2.04
C ASP A 31 2.95 -10.79 -1.97
N VAL A 32 3.42 -11.15 -0.77
CA VAL A 32 4.83 -11.43 -0.51
C VAL A 32 5.27 -12.81 -0.97
N ASP A 33 4.31 -13.69 -1.29
CA ASP A 33 4.52 -15.08 -1.70
C ASP A 33 4.23 -15.30 -3.19
N TYR A 34 3.79 -14.26 -3.91
CA TYR A 34 3.64 -14.29 -5.37
C TYR A 34 4.92 -14.80 -6.05
N SER A 35 4.74 -15.80 -6.90
CA SER A 35 5.80 -16.42 -7.67
C SER A 35 5.49 -16.38 -9.16
N VAL A 36 6.49 -16.01 -9.97
CA VAL A 36 6.36 -16.09 -11.44
C VAL A 36 6.30 -17.53 -11.96
N THR A 37 6.63 -18.50 -11.10
CA THR A 37 6.49 -19.94 -11.35
C THR A 37 5.32 -20.57 -10.60
N GLY A 38 4.51 -19.75 -9.93
CA GLY A 38 3.35 -20.22 -9.19
C GLY A 38 2.18 -20.60 -10.09
N ASP A 39 1.05 -20.89 -9.45
CA ASP A 39 -0.20 -21.27 -10.10
C ASP A 39 -1.26 -20.19 -9.89
N ASN A 40 -1.79 -19.62 -10.97
CA ASN A 40 -2.77 -18.53 -10.88
C ASN A 40 -4.16 -18.98 -10.40
N THR A 41 -4.42 -20.29 -10.32
CA THR A 41 -5.60 -20.84 -9.63
C THR A 41 -5.40 -20.90 -8.11
N HIS A 42 -4.16 -20.72 -7.64
CA HIS A 42 -3.74 -20.75 -6.23
C HIS A 42 -3.04 -19.46 -5.83
N MET A 43 -3.63 -18.31 -6.17
CA MET A 43 -3.09 -16.96 -5.87
C MET A 43 -1.66 -16.71 -6.37
N CYS A 44 -1.23 -17.43 -7.43
CA CYS A 44 0.11 -17.34 -7.99
C CYS A 44 1.22 -17.78 -7.03
N HIS A 45 0.89 -18.59 -6.01
CA HIS A 45 1.88 -19.14 -5.08
C HIS A 45 2.47 -20.44 -5.64
N ASP A 46 3.69 -20.79 -5.21
CA ASP A 46 4.30 -22.06 -5.57
C ASP A 46 3.58 -23.22 -4.87
N THR A 47 3.01 -24.15 -5.63
CA THR A 47 2.26 -25.31 -5.12
C THR A 47 3.14 -26.55 -4.89
N THR A 48 4.42 -26.51 -5.27
CA THR A 48 5.30 -27.70 -5.34
C THR A 48 5.65 -28.36 -4.00
N ASN A 49 5.27 -27.75 -2.87
CA ASN A 49 5.43 -28.32 -1.53
C ASN A 49 4.10 -28.72 -0.86
N GLN A 50 2.97 -28.55 -1.53
CA GLN A 50 1.66 -28.93 -1.01
C GLN A 50 1.41 -30.42 -1.32
N THR A 51 1.20 -31.22 -0.28
CA THR A 51 0.96 -32.66 -0.42
C THR A 51 -0.38 -32.92 -1.11
N GLU A 52 -0.49 -33.96 -1.94
CA GLU A 52 -1.68 -34.36 -2.71
C GLU A 52 -3.01 -34.38 -1.91
N SER A 53 -2.97 -34.37 -0.57
CA SER A 53 -4.14 -34.26 0.30
C SER A 53 -4.87 -32.92 0.23
N ASP A 54 -4.18 -31.84 -0.14
CA ASP A 54 -4.73 -30.48 -0.04
C ASP A 54 -5.56 -30.12 -1.29
N PHE A 55 -5.29 -30.78 -2.43
CA PHE A 55 -5.98 -30.58 -3.71
C PHE A 55 -7.04 -31.65 -4.04
N ALA A 56 -7.29 -32.61 -3.14
CA ALA A 56 -8.21 -33.72 -3.42
C ALA A 56 -9.67 -33.28 -3.69
N ASN A 57 -10.00 -32.00 -3.51
CA ASN A 57 -11.33 -31.43 -3.74
C ASN A 57 -11.40 -30.40 -4.87
N ASP A 58 -10.29 -30.10 -5.56
CA ASP A 58 -10.30 -29.16 -6.69
C ASP A 58 -10.14 -29.89 -8.04
N PRO A 59 -11.22 -30.05 -8.82
CA PRO A 59 -11.19 -30.71 -10.12
C PRO A 59 -10.47 -29.91 -11.22
N GLU A 60 -10.08 -28.65 -10.96
CA GLU A 60 -9.45 -27.77 -11.96
C GLU A 60 -7.90 -27.83 -11.94
N SER A 61 -7.30 -28.19 -10.78
CA SER A 61 -5.84 -28.39 -10.60
C SER A 61 -5.17 -29.45 -11.51
N LEU A 62 -5.95 -30.28 -12.22
CA LEU A 62 -5.44 -31.33 -13.12
C LEU A 62 -5.30 -30.87 -14.59
N LEU A 63 -5.57 -29.60 -14.91
CA LEU A 63 -5.61 -29.10 -16.29
C LEU A 63 -4.44 -28.18 -16.68
N SER A 64 -3.58 -27.75 -15.76
CA SER A 64 -2.42 -26.88 -16.04
C SER A 64 -1.17 -27.66 -16.47
N ASN A 65 -1.29 -28.48 -17.52
CA ASN A 65 -0.14 -29.06 -18.24
C ASN A 65 0.51 -28.07 -19.22
N ASP A 66 0.63 -26.80 -18.84
CA ASP A 66 1.40 -25.81 -19.59
C ASP A 66 2.67 -25.47 -18.82
N THR A 67 3.69 -26.31 -18.99
CA THR A 67 4.96 -26.26 -18.25
C THR A 67 5.85 -25.06 -18.61
N ASP A 68 5.37 -24.11 -19.43
CA ASP A 68 6.13 -22.95 -19.91
C ASP A 68 5.42 -21.58 -19.70
N SER A 69 4.23 -21.54 -19.06
CA SER A 69 3.55 -20.26 -18.79
C SER A 69 4.08 -19.62 -17.51
N TYR A 70 5.17 -18.86 -17.61
CA TYR A 70 5.61 -17.98 -16.53
C TYR A 70 4.59 -16.85 -16.31
N LEU A 71 4.13 -16.70 -15.07
CA LEU A 71 3.28 -15.59 -14.67
C LEU A 71 4.05 -14.26 -14.79
N GLY A 72 3.32 -13.17 -14.98
CA GLY A 72 3.91 -11.85 -15.24
C GLY A 72 4.74 -11.34 -14.06
N HIS A 73 5.88 -10.71 -14.34
CA HIS A 73 6.71 -10.09 -13.29
C HIS A 73 5.96 -9.02 -12.47
N PHE A 74 4.94 -8.40 -13.06
CA PHE A 74 4.11 -7.38 -12.43
C PHE A 74 2.71 -7.88 -12.07
N GLY A 75 2.45 -9.18 -12.14
CA GLY A 75 1.19 -9.78 -11.72
C GLY A 75 0.52 -10.64 -12.79
N ASP A 76 -0.63 -11.19 -12.38
CA ASP A 76 -1.58 -11.93 -13.20
C ASP A 76 -2.99 -11.46 -12.84
N TYR A 77 -3.97 -11.63 -13.75
CA TYR A 77 -5.35 -11.17 -13.50
C TYR A 77 -6.06 -11.93 -12.38
N MET A 78 -5.57 -13.11 -12.01
CA MET A 78 -6.17 -13.96 -10.97
C MET A 78 -5.50 -13.82 -9.59
N CYS A 79 -4.55 -12.89 -9.44
CA CYS A 79 -3.70 -12.81 -8.26
C CYS A 79 -3.57 -11.38 -7.73
N ASP A 80 -3.14 -11.27 -6.47
CA ASP A 80 -2.83 -9.99 -5.85
C ASP A 80 -1.45 -9.45 -6.27
N SER A 81 -1.15 -8.23 -5.84
CA SER A 81 -0.03 -7.46 -6.37
C SER A 81 1.31 -8.01 -5.91
N PRO A 82 2.20 -8.45 -6.82
CA PRO A 82 3.56 -8.78 -6.42
C PRO A 82 4.32 -7.50 -6.07
N LYS A 83 5.35 -7.63 -5.22
CA LYS A 83 6.20 -6.51 -4.81
C LYS A 83 6.69 -5.60 -5.95
N PRO A 84 7.12 -6.09 -7.13
CA PRO A 84 7.52 -5.23 -8.23
C PRO A 84 6.42 -4.28 -8.71
N LEU A 85 5.15 -4.71 -8.71
CA LEU A 85 4.02 -3.86 -9.09
C LEU A 85 3.82 -2.72 -8.09
N VAL A 86 3.79 -3.05 -6.78
CA VAL A 86 3.65 -2.06 -5.71
C VAL A 86 4.79 -1.04 -5.73
N VAL A 87 6.04 -1.50 -5.88
CA VAL A 87 7.21 -0.62 -5.98
C VAL A 87 7.09 0.29 -7.21
N HIS A 88 6.75 -0.26 -8.37
CA HIS A 88 6.64 0.53 -9.59
C HIS A 88 5.52 1.56 -9.51
N ALA A 89 4.36 1.20 -8.95
CA ALA A 89 3.24 2.11 -8.75
C ALA A 89 3.61 3.29 -7.83
N LEU A 90 4.31 3.02 -6.72
CA LEU A 90 4.78 4.06 -5.80
C LEU A 90 5.84 4.97 -6.44
N ASP A 91 6.77 4.40 -7.20
CA ASP A 91 7.81 5.16 -7.91
C ASP A 91 7.19 6.07 -8.99
N GLU A 92 6.20 5.57 -9.73
CA GLU A 92 5.47 6.36 -10.72
C GLU A 92 4.56 7.42 -10.08
N ALA A 93 3.88 7.10 -8.97
CA ALA A 93 3.13 8.09 -8.20
C ALA A 93 4.03 9.24 -7.75
N LYS A 94 5.22 8.92 -7.23
CA LYS A 94 6.23 9.92 -6.87
C LYS A 94 6.73 10.71 -8.07
N ARG A 95 6.89 10.07 -9.24
CA ARG A 95 7.35 10.74 -10.47
C ARG A 95 6.31 11.72 -11.02
N ILE A 96 5.04 11.31 -11.05
CA ILE A 96 3.92 12.09 -11.59
C ILE A 96 3.50 13.18 -10.61
N PHE A 97 3.51 12.86 -9.31
CA PHE A 97 3.05 13.71 -8.23
C PHE A 97 4.14 13.85 -7.16
N PRO A 98 5.23 14.59 -7.44
CA PRO A 98 6.40 14.60 -6.57
C PRO A 98 6.21 15.34 -5.26
N ASN A 99 5.29 16.31 -5.22
CA ASN A 99 5.08 17.20 -4.07
C ASN A 99 3.58 17.31 -3.75
N PRO A 100 2.90 16.22 -3.32
CA PRO A 100 1.56 16.32 -2.75
C PRO A 100 1.58 17.25 -1.53
N ASP A 101 0.51 18.00 -1.30
CA ASP A 101 0.34 18.70 -0.03
C ASP A 101 -0.05 17.72 1.10
N LEU A 102 -0.70 16.61 0.73
CA LEU A 102 -1.14 15.54 1.62
C LEU A 102 -1.18 14.20 0.89
N ILE A 103 -0.83 13.13 1.59
CA ILE A 103 -1.03 11.75 1.13
C ILE A 103 -2.06 11.08 2.04
N ILE A 104 -3.10 10.51 1.45
CA ILE A 104 -4.07 9.67 2.14
C ILE A 104 -3.81 8.23 1.69
N TRP A 105 -3.62 7.32 2.64
CA TRP A 105 -3.42 5.89 2.37
C TRP A 105 -4.48 5.08 3.10
N THR A 106 -5.42 4.48 2.36
CA THR A 106 -6.64 3.92 2.96
C THR A 106 -6.59 2.42 3.29
N GLY A 107 -5.39 1.84 3.43
CA GLY A 107 -5.21 0.46 3.88
C GLY A 107 -5.40 -0.59 2.78
N ASP A 108 -5.77 -1.81 3.20
CA ASP A 108 -5.90 -3.03 2.40
C ASP A 108 -4.57 -3.43 1.74
N ASN A 109 -3.63 -3.79 2.60
CA ASN A 109 -2.25 -4.10 2.24
C ASN A 109 -2.01 -5.60 2.17
N VAL A 110 -2.75 -6.39 2.95
CA VAL A 110 -2.61 -7.84 3.03
C VAL A 110 -3.37 -8.49 1.87
N PRO A 111 -2.80 -9.47 1.16
CA PRO A 111 -3.46 -10.14 0.04
C PRO A 111 -4.65 -11.00 0.48
N HIS A 112 -5.48 -11.38 -0.48
CA HIS A 112 -6.64 -12.27 -0.37
C HIS A 112 -6.21 -13.74 -0.30
N VAL A 113 -5.39 -14.08 0.70
CA VAL A 113 -4.93 -15.45 0.95
C VAL A 113 -5.57 -15.99 2.22
N ASP A 114 -5.74 -17.30 2.29
CA ASP A 114 -6.34 -17.95 3.45
C ASP A 114 -5.30 -18.33 4.52
N GLY A 115 -5.74 -18.44 5.76
CA GLY A 115 -4.97 -19.07 6.83
C GLY A 115 -3.74 -18.30 7.34
N TYR A 116 -3.54 -17.05 6.93
CA TYR A 116 -2.45 -16.22 7.45
C TYR A 116 -2.66 -15.83 8.92
N ASP A 117 -1.55 -15.60 9.62
CA ASP A 117 -1.52 -15.22 11.02
C ASP A 117 -1.15 -13.75 11.23
N TRP A 118 -1.02 -13.35 12.49
CA TRP A 118 -0.61 -12.01 12.87
C TRP A 118 0.78 -11.60 12.41
N ASN A 119 1.72 -12.54 12.34
CA ASN A 119 3.09 -12.24 11.91
C ASN A 119 3.10 -11.90 10.43
N TYR A 120 2.27 -12.58 9.64
CA TYR A 120 2.08 -12.27 8.23
C TYR A 120 1.56 -10.84 8.02
N VAL A 121 0.48 -10.47 8.71
CA VAL A 121 -0.08 -9.11 8.65
C VAL A 121 0.97 -8.06 9.00
N ILE A 122 1.68 -8.24 10.12
CA ILE A 122 2.71 -7.28 10.56
C ILE A 122 3.84 -7.18 9.54
N ASN A 123 4.26 -8.30 8.93
CA ASN A 123 5.30 -8.30 7.90
C ASN A 123 4.87 -7.48 6.68
N VAL A 124 3.67 -7.75 6.13
CA VAL A 124 3.14 -7.03 4.97
C VAL A 124 2.96 -5.54 5.29
N MET A 125 2.35 -5.21 6.43
CA MET A 125 2.17 -3.83 6.86
C MET A 125 3.50 -3.07 7.02
N ASN A 126 4.52 -3.71 7.59
CA ASN A 126 5.84 -3.12 7.75
C ASN A 126 6.53 -2.89 6.38
N LEU A 127 6.41 -3.84 5.45
CA LEU A 127 6.94 -3.70 4.09
C LEU A 127 6.26 -2.56 3.35
N THR A 128 4.92 -2.51 3.36
CA THR A 128 4.16 -1.46 2.68
C THR A 128 4.43 -0.08 3.29
N THR A 129 4.45 0.01 4.63
CA THR A 129 4.84 1.24 5.35
C THR A 129 6.24 1.69 4.91
N SER A 130 7.22 0.79 4.93
CA SER A 130 8.60 1.11 4.54
C SER A 130 8.70 1.59 3.09
N LEU A 131 8.00 0.93 2.16
CA LEU A 131 7.96 1.33 0.76
C LEU A 131 7.37 2.74 0.62
N LEU A 132 6.20 2.99 1.19
CA LEU A 132 5.49 4.26 1.10
C LEU A 132 6.31 5.42 1.68
N PHE A 133 6.72 5.32 2.94
CA PHE A 133 7.42 6.40 3.63
C PHE A 133 8.83 6.66 3.08
N SER A 134 9.50 5.64 2.51
CA SER A 134 10.78 5.85 1.83
C SER A 134 10.68 6.69 0.54
N ARG A 135 9.53 6.66 -0.17
CA ARG A 135 9.29 7.47 -1.38
C ARG A 135 8.85 8.90 -1.03
N PHE A 136 8.19 9.07 0.11
CA PHE A 136 7.63 10.34 0.54
C PHE A 136 8.14 10.77 1.94
N PRO A 137 9.46 10.83 2.18
CA PRO A 137 10.03 10.99 3.53
C PRO A 137 9.73 12.33 4.22
N ASN A 138 9.29 13.34 3.47
CA ASN A 138 9.01 14.69 3.96
C ASN A 138 7.54 15.12 3.71
N HIS A 139 6.65 14.15 3.53
CA HIS A 139 5.22 14.42 3.31
C HIS A 139 4.41 13.85 4.45
N THR A 140 3.35 14.55 4.84
CA THR A 140 2.37 14.00 5.75
C THR A 140 1.59 12.90 5.04
N ILE A 141 1.62 11.71 5.63
CA ILE A 141 0.85 10.55 5.20
C ILE A 141 -0.15 10.24 6.30
N LEU A 142 -1.43 10.20 5.96
CA LEU A 142 -2.50 9.80 6.86
C LEU A 142 -2.93 8.36 6.52
N PRO A 143 -2.45 7.35 7.27
CA PRO A 143 -2.83 5.97 7.07
C PRO A 143 -4.18 5.66 7.72
N THR A 144 -4.95 4.77 7.10
CA THR A 144 -6.07 4.07 7.74
C THR A 144 -5.89 2.56 7.56
N PHE A 145 -6.63 1.78 8.35
CA PHE A 145 -6.73 0.34 8.16
C PHE A 145 -7.83 0.01 7.15
N GLY A 146 -7.54 -0.93 6.25
CA GLY A 146 -8.53 -1.63 5.46
C GLY A 146 -9.00 -2.91 6.16
N ASN A 147 -10.04 -3.55 5.65
CA ASN A 147 -10.62 -4.72 6.30
C ASN A 147 -9.72 -5.96 6.23
N HIS A 148 -8.75 -6.01 5.30
CA HIS A 148 -7.75 -7.08 5.19
C HIS A 148 -6.51 -6.87 6.08
N ASP A 149 -6.32 -5.70 6.69
CA ASP A 149 -5.14 -5.39 7.51
C ASP A 149 -5.17 -6.04 8.93
N TYR A 150 -5.83 -7.20 9.07
CA TYR A 150 -6.10 -7.88 10.33
C TYR A 150 -6.13 -9.41 10.13
N ALA A 151 -5.74 -10.19 11.15
CA ALA A 151 -5.84 -11.65 11.12
C ALA A 151 -6.83 -12.19 12.17
N PRO A 152 -7.88 -12.91 11.77
CA PRO A 152 -8.34 -13.11 10.39
C PRO A 152 -8.95 -11.82 9.80
N ALA A 153 -9.03 -11.72 8.47
CA ALA A 153 -9.62 -10.56 7.79
C ALA A 153 -10.99 -10.17 8.38
N ASN A 154 -11.30 -8.87 8.42
CA ASN A 154 -12.53 -8.28 8.94
C ASN A 154 -12.76 -8.42 10.46
N ALA A 155 -11.88 -9.12 11.19
CA ALA A 155 -12.12 -9.47 12.58
C ALA A 155 -11.52 -8.46 13.58
N PHE A 156 -11.59 -7.16 13.26
CA PHE A 156 -11.03 -6.11 14.11
C PHE A 156 -11.55 -6.20 15.54
N ASP A 157 -10.62 -6.33 16.48
CA ASP A 157 -10.88 -6.26 17.91
C ASP A 157 -10.33 -4.95 18.47
N SER A 158 -11.04 -4.36 19.43
CA SER A 158 -10.65 -3.16 20.17
C SER A 158 -9.37 -3.32 21.00
N ASN A 159 -9.04 -4.55 21.42
CA ASN A 159 -7.83 -4.85 22.19
C ASN A 159 -6.71 -5.46 21.32
N SER A 160 -6.76 -5.25 20.00
CA SER A 160 -5.78 -5.81 19.09
C SER A 160 -4.39 -5.22 19.27
N THR A 161 -3.38 -6.09 19.22
CA THR A 161 -1.96 -5.72 19.16
C THR A 161 -1.61 -4.99 17.86
N LEU A 162 -2.45 -5.07 16.82
CA LEU A 162 -2.28 -4.35 15.56
C LEU A 162 -2.12 -2.85 15.81
N TYR A 163 -3.01 -2.25 16.61
CA TYR A 163 -3.01 -0.80 16.81
C TYR A 163 -1.71 -0.32 17.47
N SER A 164 -1.24 -1.03 18.50
CA SER A 164 0.05 -0.71 19.13
C SER A 164 1.24 -0.92 18.20
N ALA A 165 1.23 -1.99 17.39
CA ALA A 165 2.31 -2.28 16.47
C ALA A 165 2.40 -1.23 15.35
N MET A 166 1.26 -0.84 14.78
CA MET A 166 1.18 0.15 13.71
C MET A 166 1.47 1.55 14.22
N TRP A 167 1.01 1.87 15.43
CA TRP A 167 1.44 3.08 16.13
C TRP A 167 2.96 3.16 16.27
N ASP A 168 3.62 2.08 16.69
CA ASP A 168 5.08 2.06 16.82
C ASP A 168 5.80 2.26 15.49
N LEU A 169 5.23 1.77 14.38
CA LEU A 169 5.75 2.00 13.03
C LEU A 169 5.53 3.43 12.54
N TRP A 170 4.36 4.02 12.80
CA TRP A 170 3.94 5.27 12.20
C TRP A 170 4.23 6.51 13.04
N LYS A 171 4.29 6.40 14.37
CA LYS A 171 4.41 7.57 15.28
C LYS A 171 5.60 8.48 14.97
N GLY A 172 6.73 7.94 14.50
CA GLY A 172 7.90 8.75 14.14
C GLY A 172 7.77 9.49 12.81
N MET A 173 6.70 9.21 12.06
CA MET A 173 6.44 9.70 10.71
C MET A 173 5.13 10.49 10.60
N LEU A 174 4.31 10.47 11.66
CA LEU A 174 3.13 11.31 11.82
C LEU A 174 3.52 12.63 12.50
N ASP A 175 2.83 13.72 12.14
CA ASP A 175 3.04 15.03 12.76
C ASP A 175 2.75 14.97 14.27
N GLU A 176 3.44 15.80 15.08
CA GLU A 176 3.30 15.80 16.54
C GLU A 176 1.86 16.09 16.99
N SER A 177 1.05 16.78 16.18
CA SER A 177 -0.36 17.03 16.49
C SER A 177 -1.31 15.84 16.22
N GLU A 178 -0.85 14.89 15.40
CA GLU A 178 -1.56 13.63 15.10
C GLU A 178 -1.07 12.48 16.00
N GLN A 179 -0.07 12.76 16.85
CA GLN A 179 0.42 11.85 17.88
C GLN A 179 -0.33 12.00 19.20
#